data_AF-G7WQI1-F1
#
_entry.id   AF-G7WQI1-F1
#
_cell.length_a   1.000
_cell.length_b   1.000
_cell.length_c   1.000
_cell.angle_alpha   90.00
_cell.angle_beta   90.00
_cell.angle_gamma   90.00
#
_symmetry.space_group_name_H-M   'P 1'
#
loop_
_entity.id
_entity.type
_entity.pdbx_description
1 polymer ?
#
loop_
_entity_poly.entity_id
_entity_poly.type
_entity_poly.pdbx_seq_one_letter_code
_entity_poly.pdbx_strand_id
1 'polypeptide(L)' 'MGDFWVIVNNVVKEPNAFVLLPSEVKDMAHRGEKDGRISYWLQRISYDRDEFREAWDRIGDCRRPI' A
#
# COMPACT_ATOMS: atom_id res chain seq x y z
N MET A 1 -3.67 12.00 -7.71
CA MET A 1 -3.35 10.82 -6.88
C MET A 1 -2.22 10.11 -7.58
N GLY A 2 -1.16 9.72 -6.87
CA GLY A 2 -0.06 8.94 -7.48
C GLY A 2 -0.52 7.56 -7.93
N ASP A 3 0.22 6.95 -8.85
CA ASP A 3 -0.10 5.64 -9.44
C ASP A 3 0.12 4.48 -8.47
N PHE A 4 0.99 4.66 -7.49
CA PHE A 4 1.36 3.65 -6.49
C PHE A 4 1.41 4.25 -5.08
N TRP A 5 1.18 3.39 -4.10
CA TRP A 5 1.37 3.65 -2.68
C TRP A 5 2.47 2.73 -2.17
N VAL A 6 3.56 3.30 -1.68
CA VAL A 6 4.68 2.55 -1.13
C VAL A 6 4.73 2.79 0.37
N ILE A 7 4.54 1.73 1.15
CA ILE A 7 4.65 1.76 2.61
C ILE A 7 5.97 1.13 2.99
N VAL A 8 6.82 1.85 3.72
CA VAL A 8 8.07 1.30 4.26
C VAL A 8 7.94 1.20 5.77
N ASN A 9 8.16 0.01 6.33
CA ASN A 9 8.11 -0.22 7.77
C ASN A 9 9.42 -0.82 8.30
N ASN A 10 9.56 -0.81 9.63
CA ASN A 10 10.71 -1.37 10.36
C ASN A 10 12.09 -0.90 9.83
N VAL A 11 12.16 0.35 9.36
CA VAL A 11 13.30 0.94 8.62
C VAL A 11 14.65 0.78 9.34
N VAL A 12 14.65 0.81 10.68
CA VAL A 12 15.88 0.79 11.49
C VAL A 12 16.46 -0.62 11.67
N LYS A 13 15.65 -1.68 11.58
CA LYS A 13 16.11 -3.07 11.85
C LYS A 13 16.07 -3.93 10.60
N GLU A 14 14.87 -4.16 10.09
CA GLU A 14 14.63 -4.99 8.90
C GLU A 14 13.63 -4.23 8.04
N PRO A 15 14.10 -3.29 7.20
CA PRO A 15 13.22 -2.51 6.35
C PRO A 15 12.44 -3.44 5.42
N ASN A 16 11.14 -3.21 5.31
CA ASN A 16 10.31 -3.87 4.31
C ASN A 16 9.48 -2.81 3.59
N ALA A 17 9.36 -2.96 2.28
CA ALA A 17 8.49 -2.18 1.43
C ALA A 17 7.24 -2.97 1.03
N PHE A 18 6.11 -2.28 0.95
CA PHE A 18 4.86 -2.80 0.43
C PHE A 18 4.40 -1.89 -0.69
N VAL A 19 4.15 -2.47 -1.86
CA VAL A 19 3.77 -1.75 -3.08
C VAL A 19 2.31 -2.03 -3.41
N LEU A 20 1.46 -1.02 -3.27
CA LEU A 20 0.02 -1.11 -3.45
C LEU A 20 -0.47 -0.17 -4.55
N LEU A 21 -1.60 -0.52 -5.15
CA LEU A 21 -2.37 0.37 -6.00
C LEU A 21 -3.31 1.25 -5.16
N PRO A 22 -3.63 2.47 -5.61
CA PRO A 22 -4.61 3.33 -4.94
C PRO A 22 -6.00 2.70 -4.81
N SER A 23 -6.39 1.81 -5.73
CA SER A 23 -7.65 1.05 -5.63
C SER A 23 -7.63 0.09 -4.44
N GLU A 24 -6.57 -0.72 -4.32
CA GLU A 24 -6.39 -1.68 -3.24
C GLU A 24 -6.39 -0.99 -1.87
N VAL A 25 -5.73 0.16 -1.78
CA VAL A 25 -5.73 0.97 -0.55
C VAL A 25 -7.14 1.43 -0.19
N LYS A 26 -7.93 1.90 -1.18
CA LYS A 26 -9.31 2.35 -0.94
C LYS A 26 -10.21 1.21 -0.51
N ASP A 27 -10.06 0.05 -1.14
CA ASP A 27 -10.88 -1.14 -0.87
C ASP A 27 -10.57 -1.71 0.53
N MET A 28 -9.31 -1.62 0.96
CA MET A 28 -8.86 -2.13 2.27
C MET A 28 -8.93 -1.09 3.39
N ALA A 29 -9.16 0.18 3.07
CA ALA A 29 -9.22 1.24 4.07
C ALA A 29 -10.45 1.05 4.97
N HIS A 30 -10.21 1.02 6.28
CA HIS A 30 -11.28 0.98 7.25
C HIS A 30 -11.95 2.35 7.35
N ARG A 31 -13.28 2.37 7.24
CA ARG A 31 -14.12 3.55 7.48
C ARG A 31 -14.57 3.55 8.95
N GLY A 32 -13.96 4.40 9.76
CA GLY A 32 -14.45 4.68 11.10
C GLY A 32 -15.37 5.88 11.14
N GLU A 33 -16.38 5.80 12.00
CA GLU A 33 -17.28 6.90 12.27
C GLU A 33 -17.32 7.15 13.78
N LYS A 34 -17.03 8.39 14.19
CA LYS A 34 -17.08 8.81 15.59
C LYS A 34 -17.53 10.25 15.67
N ASP A 35 -18.53 10.53 16.49
CA ASP A 35 -19.08 11.89 16.72
C ASP A 35 -19.44 12.62 15.41
N GLY A 36 -19.99 11.88 14.43
CA GLY A 36 -20.36 12.40 13.10
C GLY A 36 -19.18 12.68 12.16
N ARG A 37 -17.93 12.38 12.58
CA ARG A 37 -16.74 12.48 11.74
C ARG A 37 -16.38 11.13 11.17
N ILE A 38 -16.14 11.12 9.86
CA ILE A 38 -15.68 9.93 9.13
C ILE A 38 -14.17 10.02 8.98
N SER A 39 -13.47 8.98 9.41
CA SER A 39 -12.02 8.82 9.23
C SER A 39 -11.73 7.53 8.47
N TYR A 40 -10.77 7.61 7.55
CA TYR A 40 -10.29 6.46 6.78
C TYR A 40 -8.86 6.13 7.21
N TRP A 41 -8.59 4.87 7.53
CA TRP A 41 -7.24 4.43 7.82
C TRP A 41 -6.99 3.01 7.32
N LEU A 42 -5.75 2.75 6.92
CA LEU A 42 -5.30 1.42 6.51
C LEU A 42 -4.59 0.76 7.70
N GLN A 43 -5.06 -0.42 8.10
CA GLN A 43 -4.43 -1.18 9.17
C GLN A 43 -3.23 -1.98 8.65
N ARG A 44 -2.24 -2.22 9.52
CA ARG A 44 -1.05 -3.04 9.17
C ARG A 44 -1.42 -4.41 8.61
N ILE A 45 -2.40 -5.09 9.23
CA ILE A 45 -2.85 -6.41 8.81
C ILE A 45 -3.49 -6.43 7.41
N SER A 46 -3.95 -5.27 6.91
CA SER A 46 -4.53 -5.17 5.58
C SER A 46 -3.47 -5.29 4.49
N TYR A 47 -2.30 -4.65 4.66
CA TYR A 47 -1.25 -4.61 3.65
C TYR A 47 -0.04 -5.51 3.94
N ASP A 48 0.11 -6.03 5.17
CA ASP A 48 1.21 -6.95 5.53
C ASP A 48 0.93 -8.37 5.00
N ARG A 49 0.94 -8.47 3.67
CA ARG A 49 0.72 -9.69 2.90
C ARG A 49 1.85 -9.86 1.90
N ASP A 50 2.21 -11.10 1.62
CA ASP A 50 3.31 -11.41 0.71
C ASP A 50 3.05 -10.91 -0.72
N GLU A 51 1.79 -10.78 -1.13
CA GLU A 51 1.37 -10.23 -2.43
C GLU A 51 1.77 -8.75 -2.64
N PHE A 52 1.97 -8.00 -1.56
CA PHE A 52 2.37 -6.59 -1.63
C PHE A 52 3.83 -6.37 -1.21
N ARG A 53 4.40 -7.31 -0.46
CA ARG A 53 5.75 -7.23 0.09
C ARG A 53 6.79 -7.29 -1.02
N GLU A 54 7.64 -6.26 -1.09
CA GLU A 54 8.69 -6.12 -2.11
C GLU A 54 8.19 -6.28 -3.55
N ALA A 55 6.90 -6.00 -3.81
CA ALA A 55 6.24 -6.13 -5.11
C ALA A 55 6.63 -5.00 -6.09
N TRP A 56 7.94 -4.79 -6.24
CA TRP A 56 8.54 -3.79 -7.11
C TRP A 56 8.34 -4.09 -8.58
N ASP A 57 8.08 -5.35 -8.93
CA ASP A 57 7.69 -5.78 -10.27
C ASP A 57 6.43 -5.06 -10.79
N ARG A 58 5.58 -4.56 -9.87
CA ARG A 58 4.41 -3.73 -10.20
C ARG A 58 4.79 -2.34 -10.72
N ILE A 59 5.96 -1.83 -10.33
CA ILE A 59 6.48 -0.52 -10.73
C ILE A 59 7.61 -0.72 -11.73
N GLY A 60 7.28 -0.53 -13.00
CA GLY A 60 8.30 -0.47 -14.05
C GLY A 60 8.60 -1.81 -14.70
N ASP A 61 7.57 -2.52 -15.19
CA ASP A 61 7.75 -3.46 -16.29
C ASP A 61 8.30 -2.68 -17.50
N CYS A 62 9.63 -2.61 -17.58
CA CYS A 62 10.35 -1.89 -18.61
C CYS A 62 10.52 -2.82 -19.82
N ARG A 63 9.42 -3.23 -20.45
CA ARG A 63 9.44 -3.73 -21.83
C ARG A 63 8.99 -2.61 -22.75
N ARG A 64 9.94 -1.74 -23.12
CA ARG A 64 9.78 -0.95 -24.33
C ARG A 64 10.00 -1.89 -25.53
N PRO A 65 9.02 -2.10 -26.43
CA PRO A 65 9.34 -2.69 -27.71
C PRO A 65 10.26 -1.71 -28.46
N ILE A 66 11.35 -2.24 -28.98
CA ILE A 66 12.30 -1.54 -29.86
C ILE A 66 11.65 -1.35 -31.23
#